data_AF-M1EEK5-F1
#
_entry.id   AF-M1EEK5-F1
#
_cell.length_a   1.000
_cell.length_b   1.000
_cell.length_c   1.000
_cell.angle_alpha   90.00
_cell.angle_beta   90.00
_cell.angle_gamma   90.00
#
_symmetry.space_group_name_H-M   'P 1'
#
loop_
_entity.id
_entity.type
_entity.pdbx_description
1 polymer ?
#
loop_
_entity_poly.entity_id
_entity_poly.type
_entity_poly.pdbx_seq_one_letter_code
_entity_poly.pdbx_strand_id
1 'polypeptide(L)'
;ELSGKGAPVKEKSQQLRELIHLHQTQEERIQDYEDILYKLVQFHQVKEKLGHLHKSRETEFVDQPEDLEDAHEAQVHLSRAQEKQAHVDHLHKLALSLGVDIISSVQRPNCSNVSAKNLQQQLDLLEGDSGNWRARAQEYERTLTCSLEFCNTRDSINELKESFKDIKKKFNNLKFNYAKKNEKARNLKALKYQIQQVDVHAEKIQALKKKMEKVENRTSDSFLSYPNNKVNVLLEAMKDLQEHVDEFDKVVTDYKMTLDLTEHLQEMIEECHFWYEDASATVVRVGKYSTECKTKEAVQILHQQFNKYIRPSVPQ
;
A
#
# COMPACT_ATOMS: atom_id res chain seq x y z
N GLU A 1 -33.60 -94.90 -39.83
CA GLU A 1 -32.56 -94.66 -38.81
C GLU A 1 -31.78 -93.40 -39.17
N LEU A 2 -32.00 -92.29 -38.47
CA LEU A 2 -31.08 -91.14 -38.46
C LEU A 2 -30.52 -91.06 -37.05
N SER A 3 -29.40 -91.76 -36.86
CA SER A 3 -28.65 -91.83 -35.60
C SER A 3 -28.16 -90.42 -35.25
N GLY A 4 -28.88 -89.76 -34.34
CA GLY A 4 -28.42 -88.54 -33.68
C GLY A 4 -27.24 -88.86 -32.78
N LYS A 5 -26.02 -88.84 -33.35
CA LYS A 5 -24.79 -88.74 -32.56
C LYS A 5 -24.70 -87.34 -31.96
N GLY A 6 -25.37 -87.15 -30.84
CA GLY A 6 -25.13 -86.00 -29.98
C GLY A 6 -23.70 -86.05 -29.46
N ALA A 7 -22.98 -84.92 -29.57
CA ALA A 7 -21.64 -84.76 -29.00
C ALA A 7 -21.60 -85.25 -27.53
N PRO A 8 -20.53 -85.96 -27.10
CA PRO A 8 -20.39 -86.49 -25.75
C PRO A 8 -20.64 -85.39 -24.71
N VAL A 9 -21.34 -85.72 -23.61
CA VAL A 9 -21.76 -84.79 -22.55
C VAL A 9 -20.61 -83.91 -22.03
N LYS A 10 -19.37 -84.42 -22.07
CA LYS A 10 -18.13 -83.67 -21.78
C LYS A 10 -17.89 -82.48 -22.72
N GLU A 11 -18.05 -82.65 -24.04
CA GLU A 11 -17.90 -81.57 -25.03
C GLU A 11 -18.97 -80.48 -24.85
N LYS A 12 -20.22 -80.87 -24.59
CA LYS A 12 -21.30 -79.91 -24.30
C LYS A 12 -21.04 -79.10 -23.03
N SER A 13 -20.50 -79.73 -21.98
CA SER A 13 -20.11 -79.04 -20.74
C SER A 13 -18.90 -78.10 -20.94
N GLN A 14 -17.99 -78.46 -21.84
CA GLN A 14 -16.83 -77.65 -22.19
C GLN A 14 -17.27 -76.42 -22.98
N GLN A 15 -18.12 -76.59 -24.00
CA GLN A 15 -18.72 -75.51 -24.78
C GLN A 15 -19.54 -74.55 -23.91
N LEU A 16 -20.29 -75.05 -22.93
CA LEU A 16 -21.04 -74.20 -22.00
C LEU A 16 -20.10 -73.35 -21.12
N ARG A 17 -18.99 -73.92 -20.63
CA ARG A 17 -17.97 -73.17 -19.87
C ARG A 17 -17.28 -72.11 -20.73
N GLU A 18 -16.94 -72.44 -21.98
CA GLU A 18 -16.36 -71.50 -22.93
C GLU A 18 -17.33 -70.35 -23.25
N LEU A 19 -18.63 -70.64 -23.39
CA LEU A 19 -19.66 -69.63 -23.63
C LEU A 19 -19.86 -68.70 -22.42
N ILE A 20 -19.85 -69.23 -21.21
CA ILE A 20 -19.92 -68.44 -19.97
C ILE A 20 -18.69 -67.54 -19.83
N HIS A 21 -17.50 -68.09 -20.04
CA HIS A 21 -16.25 -67.32 -20.01
C HIS A 21 -16.26 -66.20 -21.07
N LEU A 22 -16.72 -66.51 -22.28
CA LEU A 22 -16.87 -65.52 -23.35
C LEU A 22 -17.86 -64.41 -22.96
N HIS A 23 -19.00 -64.76 -22.36
CA HIS A 23 -19.99 -63.78 -21.90
C HIS A 23 -19.44 -62.86 -20.81
N GLN A 24 -18.76 -63.41 -19.81
CA GLN A 24 -18.08 -62.63 -18.76
C GLN A 24 -17.00 -61.71 -19.35
N THR A 25 -16.20 -62.21 -20.28
CA THR A 25 -15.20 -61.41 -21.00
C THR A 25 -15.86 -60.27 -21.80
N GLN A 26 -17.05 -60.49 -22.36
CA GLN A 26 -17.80 -59.45 -23.07
C GLN A 26 -18.41 -58.41 -22.13
N GLU A 27 -18.95 -58.81 -20.98
CA GLU A 27 -19.42 -57.87 -19.95
C GLU A 27 -18.30 -56.96 -19.46
N GLU A 28 -17.13 -57.52 -19.12
CA GLU A 28 -15.95 -56.75 -18.70
C GLU A 28 -15.51 -55.75 -19.77
N ARG A 29 -15.52 -56.16 -21.05
CA ARG A 29 -15.19 -55.27 -22.18
C ARG A 29 -16.20 -54.14 -22.34
N ILE A 30 -17.50 -54.43 -22.23
CA ILE A 30 -18.55 -53.41 -22.30
C ILE A 30 -18.32 -52.38 -21.19
N GLN A 31 -18.04 -52.83 -19.97
CA GLN A 31 -17.79 -51.93 -18.85
C GLN A 31 -16.54 -51.07 -19.04
N ASP A 32 -15.44 -51.65 -19.57
CA ASP A 32 -14.22 -50.92 -19.92
C ASP A 32 -14.48 -49.85 -20.99
N TYR A 33 -15.27 -50.16 -22.02
CA TYR A 33 -15.63 -49.20 -23.06
C TYR A 33 -16.53 -48.08 -22.54
N GLU A 34 -17.47 -48.37 -21.64
CA GLU A 34 -18.32 -47.36 -21.00
C GLU A 34 -17.50 -46.36 -20.16
N ASP A 35 -16.52 -46.83 -19.38
CA ASP A 35 -15.61 -45.98 -18.60
C ASP A 35 -14.76 -45.08 -19.50
N ILE A 36 -14.20 -45.64 -20.59
CA ILE A 36 -13.44 -44.87 -21.58
C ILE A 36 -14.32 -43.80 -22.23
N LEU A 37 -15.56 -44.15 -22.60
CA LEU A 37 -16.48 -43.23 -23.28
C LEU A 37 -16.92 -42.11 -22.35
N TYR A 38 -17.18 -42.41 -21.07
CA TYR A 38 -17.46 -41.41 -20.05
C TYR A 38 -16.31 -40.40 -19.90
N LYS A 39 -15.08 -40.89 -19.76
CA LYS A 39 -13.88 -40.02 -19.67
C LYS A 39 -13.67 -39.20 -20.94
N LEU A 40 -13.90 -39.79 -22.12
CA LEU A 40 -13.77 -39.10 -23.40
C LEU A 40 -14.77 -37.95 -23.55
N VAL A 41 -16.01 -38.14 -23.08
CA VAL A 41 -17.03 -37.08 -23.05
C VAL A 41 -16.59 -35.95 -22.12
N GLN A 42 -16.10 -36.27 -20.91
CA GLN A 42 -15.59 -35.26 -19.99
C GLN A 42 -14.41 -34.48 -20.59
N PHE A 43 -13.46 -35.16 -21.22
CA PHE A 43 -12.32 -34.53 -21.88
C PHE A 43 -12.76 -33.53 -22.95
N HIS A 44 -13.72 -33.91 -23.81
CA HIS A 44 -14.25 -33.00 -24.83
C HIS A 44 -14.96 -31.79 -24.22
N GLN A 45 -15.77 -31.99 -23.18
CA GLN A 45 -16.45 -30.89 -22.50
C GLN A 45 -15.47 -29.88 -21.87
N VAL A 46 -14.39 -30.38 -21.25
CA VAL A 46 -13.34 -29.51 -20.68
C VAL A 46 -12.60 -28.75 -21.78
N LYS A 47 -12.28 -29.44 -22.88
CA LYS A 47 -11.60 -28.84 -24.04
C LYS A 47 -12.44 -27.75 -24.72
N GLU A 48 -13.75 -27.97 -24.87
CA GLU A 48 -14.67 -26.94 -25.39
C GLU A 48 -14.73 -25.72 -24.46
N LYS A 49 -14.86 -25.94 -23.14
CA LYS A 49 -14.83 -24.85 -22.15
C LYS A 49 -13.54 -24.03 -22.24
N LEU A 50 -12.39 -24.69 -22.35
CA LEU A 50 -11.10 -24.02 -22.58
C LEU A 50 -11.11 -23.18 -23.87
N GLY A 51 -11.62 -23.74 -24.97
CA GLY A 51 -11.74 -23.03 -26.24
C GLY A 51 -12.61 -21.76 -26.15
N HIS A 52 -13.71 -21.80 -25.40
CA HIS A 52 -14.55 -20.62 -25.16
C HIS A 52 -13.85 -19.56 -24.30
N LEU A 53 -13.15 -19.97 -23.25
CA LEU A 53 -12.42 -19.05 -22.38
C LEU A 53 -11.25 -18.39 -23.10
N HIS A 54 -10.52 -19.13 -23.95
CA HIS A 54 -9.44 -18.55 -24.76
C HIS A 54 -9.97 -17.47 -25.70
N LYS A 55 -11.08 -17.72 -26.41
CA LYS A 55 -11.71 -16.72 -27.29
C LYS A 55 -12.16 -15.48 -26.53
N SER A 56 -12.83 -15.65 -25.39
CA SER A 56 -13.26 -14.52 -24.54
C SER A 56 -12.08 -13.68 -24.08
N ARG A 57 -10.95 -14.31 -23.80
CA ARG A 57 -9.77 -13.65 -23.24
C ARG A 57 -8.87 -13.01 -24.29
N GLU A 58 -8.84 -13.55 -25.52
CA GLU A 58 -8.20 -12.89 -26.65
C GLU A 58 -8.74 -11.47 -26.86
N THR A 59 -10.05 -11.30 -26.71
CA THR A 59 -10.69 -9.98 -26.77
C THR A 59 -10.22 -9.08 -25.63
N GLU A 60 -10.11 -9.60 -24.41
CA GLU A 60 -9.65 -8.84 -23.23
C GLU A 60 -8.15 -8.48 -23.25
N PHE A 61 -7.32 -9.26 -23.95
CA PHE A 61 -5.89 -8.93 -24.13
C PHE A 61 -5.66 -7.86 -25.20
N VAL A 62 -6.57 -7.76 -26.17
CA VAL A 62 -6.53 -6.75 -27.24
C VAL A 62 -7.01 -5.40 -26.72
N ASP A 63 -8.02 -5.40 -25.86
CA ASP A 63 -8.40 -4.24 -25.06
C ASP A 63 -7.35 -4.07 -23.95
N GLN A 64 -6.20 -3.46 -24.29
CA GLN A 64 -5.26 -2.99 -23.28
C GLN A 64 -6.03 -2.15 -22.25
N PRO A 65 -5.69 -2.24 -20.95
CA PRO A 65 -6.23 -1.34 -19.94
C PRO A 65 -5.64 0.06 -20.17
N GLU A 66 -6.03 0.72 -21.25
CA GLU A 66 -5.83 2.14 -21.45
C GLU A 66 -6.75 2.87 -20.46
N ASP A 67 -6.10 3.63 -19.58
CA ASP A 67 -6.74 4.62 -18.71
C ASP A 67 -7.68 4.09 -17.63
N LEU A 68 -7.25 3.06 -16.90
CA LEU A 68 -7.80 2.81 -15.56
C LEU A 68 -7.42 3.98 -14.64
N GLU A 69 -8.32 4.97 -14.54
CA GLU A 69 -8.11 6.13 -13.68
C GLU A 69 -8.36 5.81 -12.21
N ASP A 70 -9.03 4.72 -11.86
CA ASP A 70 -9.38 4.38 -10.47
C ASP A 70 -8.59 3.16 -9.97
N ALA A 71 -8.01 3.27 -8.77
CA ALA A 71 -7.35 2.16 -8.09
C ALA A 71 -8.33 1.03 -7.76
N HIS A 72 -9.59 1.35 -7.43
CA HIS A 72 -10.59 0.33 -7.13
C HIS A 72 -10.95 -0.47 -8.38
N GLU A 73 -11.18 0.21 -9.50
CA GLU A 73 -11.42 -0.44 -10.79
C GLU A 73 -10.23 -1.32 -11.20
N ALA A 74 -9.00 -0.80 -11.12
CA ALA A 74 -7.79 -1.58 -11.41
C ALA A 74 -7.66 -2.83 -10.53
N GLN A 75 -8.00 -2.74 -9.24
CA GLN A 75 -8.00 -3.89 -8.32
C GLN A 75 -9.06 -4.92 -8.70
N VAL A 76 -10.26 -4.50 -9.09
CA VAL A 76 -11.34 -5.40 -9.53
C VAL A 76 -10.93 -6.13 -10.80
N HIS A 77 -10.36 -5.42 -11.77
CA HIS A 77 -9.87 -6.01 -13.02
C HIS A 77 -8.73 -7.01 -12.76
N LEU A 78 -7.78 -6.67 -11.89
CA LEU A 78 -6.69 -7.57 -11.49
C LEU A 78 -7.22 -8.85 -10.83
N SER A 79 -8.14 -8.71 -9.87
CA SER A 79 -8.72 -9.84 -9.14
C SER A 79 -9.49 -10.77 -10.09
N ARG A 80 -10.27 -10.19 -11.01
CA ARG A 80 -10.99 -10.94 -12.03
C ARG A 80 -10.05 -11.65 -13.01
N ALA A 81 -8.96 -11.01 -13.41
CA ALA A 81 -7.96 -11.61 -14.30
C ALA A 81 -7.26 -12.80 -13.63
N GLN A 82 -6.92 -12.68 -12.34
CA GLN A 82 -6.31 -13.76 -11.54
C GLN A 82 -7.27 -14.94 -11.36
N GLU A 83 -8.53 -14.69 -11.04
CA GLU A 83 -9.54 -15.74 -10.91
C GLU A 83 -9.75 -16.49 -12.23
N LYS A 84 -9.88 -15.76 -13.35
CA LYS A 84 -9.97 -16.35 -14.69
C LYS A 84 -8.72 -17.17 -15.02
N GLN A 85 -7.53 -16.68 -14.68
CA GLN A 85 -6.28 -17.42 -14.90
C GLN A 85 -6.25 -18.72 -14.10
N ALA A 86 -6.63 -18.68 -12.82
CA ALA A 86 -6.70 -19.87 -11.97
C ALA A 86 -7.71 -20.89 -12.52
N HIS A 87 -8.84 -20.42 -13.02
CA HIS A 87 -9.85 -21.28 -13.65
C HIS A 87 -9.33 -21.95 -14.93
N VAL A 88 -8.68 -21.19 -15.82
CA VAL A 88 -8.06 -21.71 -17.05
C VAL A 88 -6.95 -22.70 -16.73
N ASP A 89 -6.13 -22.43 -15.72
CA ASP A 89 -5.07 -23.34 -15.26
C ASP A 89 -5.63 -24.65 -14.70
N HIS A 90 -6.72 -24.57 -13.94
CA HIS A 90 -7.41 -25.75 -13.44
C HIS A 90 -7.96 -26.61 -14.58
N LEU A 91 -8.63 -25.98 -15.56
CA LEU A 91 -9.17 -26.70 -16.71
C LEU A 91 -8.09 -27.33 -17.59
N HIS A 92 -6.93 -26.68 -17.79
CA HIS A 92 -5.79 -27.29 -18.49
C HIS A 92 -5.28 -28.53 -17.74
N LYS A 93 -5.09 -28.44 -16.42
CA LYS A 93 -4.66 -29.60 -15.60
C LYS A 93 -5.69 -30.73 -15.66
N LEU A 94 -6.98 -30.40 -15.65
CA LEU A 94 -8.06 -31.38 -15.76
C LEU A 94 -8.08 -32.04 -17.15
N ALA A 95 -7.92 -31.28 -18.22
CA ALA A 95 -7.84 -31.81 -19.58
C ALA A 95 -6.63 -32.74 -19.76
N LEU A 96 -5.47 -32.36 -19.22
CA LEU A 96 -4.26 -33.17 -19.28
C LEU A 96 -4.41 -34.49 -18.50
N SER A 97 -4.92 -34.43 -17.27
CA SER A 97 -5.17 -35.64 -16.45
C SER A 97 -6.19 -36.58 -17.10
N LEU A 98 -7.33 -36.07 -17.56
CA LEU A 98 -8.32 -36.87 -18.29
C LEU A 98 -7.73 -37.51 -19.56
N GLY A 99 -6.91 -36.76 -20.30
CA GLY A 99 -6.21 -37.28 -21.47
C GLY A 99 -5.27 -38.45 -21.15
N VAL A 100 -4.44 -38.30 -20.11
CA VAL A 100 -3.54 -39.36 -19.63
C VAL A 100 -4.32 -40.59 -19.14
N ASP A 101 -5.43 -40.38 -18.43
CA ASP A 101 -6.29 -41.46 -17.94
C ASP A 101 -6.95 -42.24 -19.09
N ILE A 102 -7.39 -41.54 -20.14
CA ILE A 102 -7.95 -42.17 -21.35
C ILE A 102 -6.86 -42.98 -22.06
N ILE A 103 -5.66 -42.42 -22.27
CA ILE A 103 -4.54 -43.14 -22.90
C ILE A 103 -4.21 -44.40 -22.11
N SER A 104 -4.12 -44.29 -20.78
CA SER A 104 -3.83 -45.41 -19.88
C SER A 104 -4.92 -46.49 -19.91
N SER A 105 -6.19 -46.09 -20.07
CA SER A 105 -7.32 -47.02 -20.15
C SER A 105 -7.39 -47.73 -21.51
N VAL A 106 -7.06 -47.05 -22.61
CA VAL A 106 -7.05 -47.61 -23.96
C VAL A 106 -5.85 -48.54 -24.21
N GLN A 107 -4.76 -48.39 -23.47
CA GLN A 107 -3.59 -49.28 -23.53
C GLN A 107 -3.77 -50.63 -22.81
N ARG A 108 -4.91 -50.86 -22.14
CA ARG A 108 -5.19 -52.14 -21.48
C ARG A 108 -5.37 -53.28 -22.50
N PRO A 109 -5.05 -54.54 -22.15
CA PRO A 109 -5.02 -55.68 -23.08
C PRO A 109 -6.34 -55.95 -23.83
N ASN A 110 -7.47 -55.50 -23.30
CA ASN A 110 -8.81 -55.82 -23.80
C ASN A 110 -9.40 -54.79 -24.77
N CYS A 111 -8.78 -53.60 -24.89
CA CYS A 111 -9.26 -52.47 -25.68
C CYS A 111 -8.44 -52.35 -26.99
N SER A 112 -9.12 -52.29 -28.14
CA SER A 112 -8.49 -52.21 -29.46
C SER A 112 -7.92 -50.81 -29.79
N ASN A 113 -6.91 -50.83 -30.67
CA ASN A 113 -5.94 -49.81 -31.14
C ASN A 113 -6.43 -48.40 -31.58
N VAL A 114 -7.49 -47.82 -31.03
CA VAL A 114 -7.93 -46.49 -31.45
C VAL A 114 -7.14 -45.37 -30.77
N SER A 115 -6.40 -44.63 -31.60
CA SER A 115 -6.06 -43.20 -31.45
C SER A 115 -5.29 -42.74 -30.20
N ALA A 116 -4.66 -43.62 -29.41
CA ALA A 116 -3.78 -43.18 -28.31
C ALA A 116 -2.70 -42.20 -28.78
N LYS A 117 -2.16 -42.40 -29.99
CA LYS A 117 -1.17 -41.51 -30.63
C LYS A 117 -1.75 -40.12 -31.00
N ASN A 118 -2.99 -40.06 -31.48
CA ASN A 118 -3.62 -38.78 -31.85
C ASN A 118 -4.14 -38.04 -30.61
N LEU A 119 -4.58 -38.75 -29.56
CA LEU A 119 -4.85 -38.13 -28.26
C LEU A 119 -3.57 -37.58 -27.64
N GLN A 120 -2.46 -38.32 -27.69
CA GLN A 120 -1.15 -37.85 -27.24
C GLN A 120 -0.74 -36.56 -27.95
N GLN A 121 -0.83 -36.52 -29.29
CA GLN A 121 -0.54 -35.30 -30.05
C GLN A 121 -1.42 -34.11 -29.66
N GLN A 122 -2.70 -34.35 -29.35
CA GLN A 122 -3.59 -33.28 -28.87
C GLN A 122 -3.21 -32.79 -27.47
N LEU A 123 -2.71 -33.66 -26.59
CA LEU A 123 -2.22 -33.27 -25.27
C LEU A 123 -0.92 -32.47 -25.38
N ASP A 124 0.00 -32.89 -26.24
CA ASP A 124 1.27 -32.17 -26.47
C ASP A 124 0.99 -30.75 -27.01
N LEU A 125 0.03 -30.60 -27.93
CA LEU A 125 -0.43 -29.31 -28.43
C LEU A 125 -1.08 -28.46 -27.33
N LEU A 126 -1.97 -29.07 -26.52
CA LEU A 126 -2.65 -28.38 -25.43
C LEU A 126 -1.65 -27.89 -24.37
N GLU A 127 -0.63 -28.68 -24.06
CA GLU A 127 0.44 -28.32 -23.14
C GLU A 127 1.29 -27.17 -23.69
N GLY A 128 1.66 -27.22 -24.97
CA GLY A 128 2.36 -26.12 -25.66
C GLY A 128 1.56 -24.81 -25.67
N ASP A 129 0.29 -24.86 -26.04
CA ASP A 129 -0.61 -23.69 -26.05
C ASP A 129 -0.77 -23.11 -24.65
N SER A 130 -0.89 -23.95 -23.63
CA SER A 130 -1.04 -23.52 -22.23
C SER A 130 0.14 -22.65 -21.75
N GLY A 131 1.36 -22.92 -22.23
CA GLY A 131 2.54 -22.14 -21.90
C GLY A 131 2.48 -20.72 -22.48
N ASN A 132 2.10 -20.60 -23.75
CA ASN A 132 1.91 -19.29 -24.40
C ASN A 132 0.77 -18.49 -23.74
N TRP A 133 -0.34 -19.15 -23.44
CA TRP A 133 -1.46 -18.54 -22.72
C TRP A 133 -1.07 -18.03 -21.34
N ARG A 134 -0.32 -18.83 -20.57
CA ARG A 134 0.18 -18.43 -19.26
C ARG A 134 1.12 -17.24 -19.37
N ALA A 135 2.01 -17.21 -20.36
CA ALA A 135 2.93 -16.09 -20.56
C ALA A 135 2.17 -14.78 -20.86
N ARG A 136 1.20 -14.82 -21.78
CA ARG A 136 0.34 -13.66 -22.12
C ARG A 136 -0.49 -13.19 -20.92
N ALA A 137 -1.05 -14.13 -20.17
CA ALA A 137 -1.79 -13.85 -18.95
C ALA A 137 -0.96 -13.14 -17.88
N GLN A 138 0.26 -13.63 -17.65
CA GLN A 138 1.19 -13.02 -16.70
C GLN A 138 1.57 -11.61 -17.13
N GLU A 139 1.77 -11.36 -18.42
CA GLU A 139 2.11 -10.03 -18.92
C GLU A 139 0.96 -9.04 -18.74
N TYR A 140 -0.26 -9.48 -19.00
CA TYR A 140 -1.46 -8.69 -18.73
C TYR A 140 -1.64 -8.40 -17.23
N GLU A 141 -1.42 -9.40 -16.38
CA GLU A 141 -1.47 -9.25 -14.91
C GLU A 141 -0.40 -8.27 -14.41
N ARG A 142 0.83 -8.32 -14.95
CA ARG A 142 1.90 -7.35 -14.65
C ARG A 142 1.48 -5.94 -15.03
N THR A 143 0.89 -5.77 -16.21
CA THR A 143 0.40 -4.47 -16.69
C THR A 143 -0.66 -3.91 -15.75
N LEU A 144 -1.66 -4.71 -15.36
CA LEU A 144 -2.69 -4.32 -14.41
C LEU A 144 -2.12 -3.99 -13.02
N THR A 145 -1.15 -4.77 -12.55
CA THR A 145 -0.47 -4.53 -11.28
C THR A 145 0.26 -3.19 -11.29
N CYS A 146 0.99 -2.88 -12.38
CA CYS A 146 1.66 -1.59 -12.53
C CYS A 146 0.66 -0.42 -12.58
N SER A 147 -0.46 -0.58 -13.29
CA SER A 147 -1.53 0.44 -13.33
C SER A 147 -2.13 0.68 -11.95
N LEU A 148 -2.35 -0.39 -11.16
CA LEU A 148 -2.84 -0.27 -9.78
C LEU A 148 -1.82 0.45 -8.88
N GLU A 149 -0.54 0.12 -8.97
CA GLU A 149 0.53 0.78 -8.22
C GLU A 149 0.65 2.27 -8.58
N PHE A 150 0.49 2.60 -9.86
CA PHE A 150 0.43 3.98 -10.34
C PHE A 150 -0.74 4.74 -9.69
N CYS A 151 -1.96 4.20 -9.75
CA CYS A 151 -3.14 4.83 -9.16
C CYS A 151 -3.00 5.01 -7.64
N ASN A 152 -2.55 3.98 -6.93
CA ASN A 152 -2.29 4.05 -5.49
C ASN A 152 -1.26 5.13 -5.13
N THR A 153 -0.21 5.27 -5.93
CA THR A 153 0.84 6.28 -5.72
C THR A 153 0.29 7.69 -5.97
N ARG A 154 -0.46 7.87 -7.07
CA ARG A 154 -1.14 9.13 -7.39
C ARG A 154 -2.08 9.57 -6.27
N ASP A 155 -2.91 8.65 -5.78
CA ASP A 155 -3.89 8.94 -4.73
C ASP A 155 -3.20 9.26 -3.40
N SER A 156 -2.11 8.55 -3.09
CA SER A 156 -1.26 8.86 -1.93
C SER A 156 -0.65 10.27 -2.03
N ILE A 157 -0.12 10.66 -3.21
CA ILE A 157 0.40 12.02 -3.44
C ILE A 157 -0.71 13.05 -3.25
N ASN A 158 -1.92 12.80 -3.76
CA ASN A 158 -3.05 13.70 -3.59
C ASN A 158 -3.46 13.85 -2.11
N GLU A 159 -3.49 12.76 -1.34
CA GLU A 159 -3.75 12.81 0.11
C GLU A 159 -2.69 13.63 0.85
N LEU A 160 -1.41 13.48 0.48
CA LEU A 160 -0.32 14.27 1.03
C LEU A 160 -0.46 15.76 0.68
N LYS A 161 -0.87 16.09 -0.56
CA LYS A 161 -1.16 17.47 -0.98
C LYS A 161 -2.28 18.11 -0.15
N GLU A 162 -3.38 17.39 0.07
CA GLU A 162 -4.49 17.89 0.88
C GLU A 162 -4.12 18.02 2.37
N SER A 163 -3.35 17.06 2.90
CA SER A 163 -2.80 17.13 4.26
C SER A 163 -1.90 18.36 4.44
N PHE A 164 -1.02 18.64 3.47
CA PHE A 164 -0.17 19.83 3.47
C PHE A 164 -1.00 21.12 3.46
N LYS A 165 -2.00 21.21 2.58
CA LYS A 165 -2.90 22.38 2.50
C LYS A 165 -3.59 22.66 3.83
N ASP A 166 -4.10 21.63 4.51
CA ASP A 166 -4.74 21.76 5.81
C ASP A 166 -3.75 22.23 6.89
N ILE A 167 -2.56 21.63 6.98
CA ILE A 167 -1.52 22.04 7.92
C ILE A 167 -1.14 23.51 7.69
N LYS A 168 -0.86 23.90 6.44
CA LYS A 168 -0.50 25.26 6.05
C LYS A 168 -1.60 26.26 6.41
N LYS A 169 -2.86 25.92 6.13
CA LYS A 169 -4.02 26.76 6.47
C LYS A 169 -4.14 26.95 7.99
N LYS A 170 -4.06 25.86 8.77
CA LYS A 170 -4.17 25.93 10.23
C LYS A 170 -3.04 26.74 10.86
N PHE A 171 -1.80 26.58 10.38
CA PHE A 171 -0.67 27.37 10.84
C PHE A 171 -0.81 28.87 10.50
N ASN A 172 -1.21 29.20 9.27
CA ASN A 172 -1.43 30.60 8.88
C ASN A 172 -2.52 31.26 9.73
N ASN A 173 -3.60 30.53 10.04
CA ASN A 173 -4.64 31.01 10.95
C ASN A 173 -4.10 31.20 12.37
N LEU A 174 -3.27 30.29 12.88
CA LEU A 174 -2.62 30.40 14.18
C LEU A 174 -1.75 31.67 14.26
N LYS A 175 -0.88 31.88 13.25
CA LYS A 175 -0.02 33.07 13.15
C LYS A 175 -0.83 34.36 13.09
N PHE A 176 -1.87 34.40 12.26
CA PHE A 176 -2.76 35.57 12.12
C PHE A 176 -3.51 35.88 13.42
N ASN A 177 -4.08 34.86 14.06
CA ASN A 177 -4.83 35.01 15.30
C ASN A 177 -3.95 35.56 16.44
N TYR A 178 -2.70 35.10 16.53
CA TYR A 178 -1.75 35.61 17.50
C TYR A 178 -1.40 37.07 17.23
N ALA A 179 -1.06 37.42 15.99
CA ALA A 179 -0.77 38.80 15.60
C ALA A 179 -1.93 39.75 15.94
N LYS A 180 -3.17 39.35 15.65
CA LYS A 180 -4.38 40.14 15.93
C LYS A 180 -4.66 40.35 17.43
N LYS A 181 -4.37 39.35 18.28
CA LYS A 181 -4.68 39.40 19.72
C LYS A 181 -3.57 40.04 20.55
N ASN A 182 -2.32 39.88 20.14
CA ASN A 182 -1.16 40.24 20.96
C ASN A 182 -0.72 41.72 20.83
N GLU A 183 -1.29 42.48 19.89
CA GLU A 183 -1.09 43.93 19.79
C GLU A 183 -1.53 44.70 21.06
N LYS A 184 -2.36 44.09 21.92
CA LYS A 184 -2.98 44.76 23.09
C LYS A 184 -2.44 44.33 24.46
N ALA A 185 -1.70 43.22 24.57
CA ALA A 185 -1.19 42.75 25.86
C ALA A 185 0.01 41.83 25.65
N ARG A 186 1.23 42.34 25.88
CA ARG A 186 2.49 41.57 25.89
C ARG A 186 2.49 40.57 27.06
N ASN A 187 1.77 39.47 26.89
CA ASN A 187 1.60 38.46 27.93
C ASN A 187 2.55 37.29 27.67
N LEU A 188 3.57 37.14 28.52
CA LEU A 188 4.56 36.06 28.45
C LEU A 188 3.93 34.66 28.41
N LYS A 189 2.85 34.44 29.18
CA LYS A 189 2.11 33.17 29.18
C LYS A 189 1.46 32.87 27.83
N ALA A 190 0.92 33.89 27.16
CA ALA A 190 0.31 33.74 25.84
C ALA A 190 1.36 33.46 24.76
N LEU A 191 2.55 34.06 24.89
CA LEU A 191 3.69 33.81 24.01
C LEU A 191 4.25 32.39 24.17
N LYS A 192 4.47 31.92 25.40
CA LYS A 192 4.84 30.53 25.73
C LYS A 192 3.86 29.52 25.11
N TYR A 193 2.56 29.79 25.25
CA TYR A 193 1.51 28.96 24.65
C TYR A 193 1.52 29.00 23.11
N GLN A 194 1.86 30.14 22.50
CA GLN A 194 1.98 30.25 21.06
C GLN A 194 3.18 29.44 20.53
N ILE A 195 4.34 29.52 21.19
CA ILE A 195 5.53 28.72 20.84
C ILE A 195 5.19 27.22 20.88
N GLN A 196 4.53 26.77 21.94
CA GLN A 196 4.10 25.37 22.07
C GLN A 196 3.17 24.93 20.92
N GLN A 197 2.23 25.78 20.48
CA GLN A 197 1.38 25.45 19.34
C GLN A 197 2.17 25.38 18.02
N VAL A 198 3.16 26.25 17.84
CA VAL A 198 4.07 26.20 16.69
C VAL A 198 4.86 24.90 16.67
N ASP A 199 5.33 24.40 17.83
CA ASP A 199 6.01 23.11 17.94
C ASP A 199 5.12 21.94 17.48
N VAL A 200 3.86 21.92 17.89
CA VAL A 200 2.89 20.91 17.42
C VAL A 200 2.71 20.97 15.90
N HIS A 201 2.81 22.15 15.29
CA HIS A 201 2.76 22.28 13.83
C HIS A 201 4.06 21.80 13.15
N ALA A 202 5.21 22.07 13.74
CA ALA A 202 6.51 21.56 13.27
C ALA A 202 6.53 20.02 13.29
N GLU A 203 6.04 19.39 14.36
CA GLU A 203 5.91 17.93 14.45
C GLU A 203 5.02 17.35 13.34
N LYS A 204 3.90 18.01 13.02
CA LYS A 204 3.00 17.60 11.92
C LYS A 204 3.68 17.68 10.56
N ILE A 205 4.52 18.69 10.33
CA ILE A 205 5.32 18.82 9.10
C ILE A 205 6.35 17.69 9.01
N GLN A 206 7.06 17.40 10.10
CA GLN A 206 8.01 16.29 10.13
C GLN A 206 7.32 14.92 9.92
N ALA A 207 6.14 14.73 10.49
CA ALA A 207 5.33 13.53 10.22
C ALA A 207 4.90 13.43 8.76
N LEU A 208 4.56 14.56 8.12
CA LEU A 208 4.24 14.61 6.69
C LEU A 208 5.47 14.24 5.84
N LYS A 209 6.65 14.81 6.10
CA LYS A 209 7.90 14.49 5.40
C LYS A 209 8.22 12.99 5.45
N LYS A 210 8.10 12.36 6.64
CA LYS A 210 8.28 10.91 6.79
C LYS A 210 7.31 10.08 5.95
N LYS A 211 6.06 10.55 5.79
CA LYS A 211 5.09 9.88 4.92
C LYS A 211 5.46 10.04 3.45
N MET A 212 5.97 11.20 3.04
CA MET A 212 6.42 11.47 1.67
C MET A 212 7.60 10.56 1.29
N GLU A 213 8.62 10.49 2.15
CA GLU A 213 9.78 9.59 1.99
C GLU A 213 9.34 8.12 1.85
N LYS A 214 8.34 7.68 2.63
CA LYS A 214 7.80 6.32 2.52
C LYS A 214 7.14 6.05 1.16
N VAL A 215 6.47 7.03 0.57
CA VAL A 215 5.85 6.89 -0.76
C VAL A 215 6.92 6.91 -1.85
N GLU A 216 7.92 7.78 -1.73
CA GLU A 216 9.05 7.87 -2.65
C GLU A 216 9.83 6.55 -2.72
N ASN A 217 10.22 6.00 -1.56
CA ASN A 217 10.95 4.72 -1.50
C ASN A 217 10.18 3.54 -2.11
N ARG A 218 8.84 3.55 -2.06
CA ARG A 218 8.01 2.52 -2.72
C ARG A 218 7.94 2.69 -4.23
N THR A 219 8.04 3.93 -4.69
CA THR A 219 7.89 4.31 -6.10
C THR A 219 9.18 3.97 -6.87
N SER A 220 10.36 4.18 -6.28
CA SER A 220 11.65 3.95 -6.97
C SER A 220 11.88 2.52 -7.46
N ASP A 221 11.30 1.51 -6.80
CA ASP A 221 11.52 0.09 -7.13
C ASP A 221 10.45 -0.51 -8.08
N SER A 222 9.26 0.09 -8.13
CA SER A 222 8.07 -0.53 -8.75
C SER A 222 7.89 -0.17 -10.24
N PHE A 223 8.39 0.99 -10.70
CA PHE A 223 8.03 1.54 -12.02
C PHE A 223 9.00 1.22 -13.18
N LEU A 224 9.90 0.25 -13.05
CA LEU A 224 10.90 -0.07 -14.10
C LEU A 224 10.29 -0.51 -15.45
N SER A 225 9.02 -0.92 -15.50
CA SER A 225 8.35 -1.47 -16.70
C SER A 225 7.17 -0.66 -17.24
N TYR A 226 6.82 0.49 -16.65
CA TYR A 226 5.62 1.27 -17.04
C TYR A 226 5.96 2.38 -18.06
N PRO A 227 5.02 2.83 -18.93
CA PRO A 227 5.24 3.96 -19.82
C PRO A 227 5.75 5.20 -19.08
N ASN A 228 7.01 5.52 -19.36
CA ASN A 228 7.86 6.45 -18.60
C ASN A 228 7.21 7.85 -18.42
N ASN A 229 6.41 8.29 -19.40
CA ASN A 229 5.81 9.63 -19.40
C ASN A 229 4.83 9.87 -18.25
N LYS A 230 3.99 8.90 -17.88
CA LYS A 230 3.02 9.06 -16.77
C LYS A 230 3.72 8.99 -15.40
N VAL A 231 4.72 8.11 -15.27
CA VAL A 231 5.53 7.97 -14.04
C VAL A 231 6.29 9.26 -13.74
N ASN A 232 6.87 9.88 -14.78
CA ASN A 232 7.56 11.16 -14.64
C ASN A 232 6.67 12.26 -14.07
N VAL A 233 5.38 12.30 -14.45
CA VAL A 233 4.43 13.27 -13.87
C VAL A 233 4.22 13.06 -12.38
N LEU A 234 4.17 11.81 -11.90
CA LEU A 234 4.05 11.52 -10.47
C LEU A 234 5.33 11.89 -9.71
N LEU A 235 6.49 11.59 -10.28
CA LEU A 235 7.79 11.92 -9.67
C LEU A 235 7.97 13.44 -9.54
N GLU A 236 7.69 14.20 -10.59
CA GLU A 236 7.72 15.66 -10.52
C GLU A 236 6.66 16.19 -9.53
N ALA A 237 5.44 15.65 -9.54
CA ALA A 237 4.40 16.05 -8.59
C ALA A 237 4.76 15.80 -7.12
N MET A 238 5.53 14.74 -6.82
CA MET A 238 6.06 14.46 -5.49
C MET A 238 7.18 15.43 -5.14
N LYS A 239 8.11 15.66 -6.06
CA LYS A 239 9.25 16.58 -5.89
C LYS A 239 8.78 18.02 -5.65
N ASP A 240 7.82 18.51 -6.43
CA ASP A 240 7.20 19.83 -6.24
C ASP A 240 6.56 19.95 -4.85
N LEU A 241 5.87 18.90 -4.40
CA LEU A 241 5.26 18.87 -3.07
C LEU A 241 6.33 18.90 -1.96
N GLN A 242 7.42 18.15 -2.13
CA GLN A 242 8.54 18.10 -1.20
C GLN A 242 9.20 19.48 -1.07
N GLU A 243 9.45 20.16 -2.19
CA GLU A 243 9.99 21.53 -2.21
C GLU A 243 9.08 22.49 -1.45
N HIS A 244 7.78 22.47 -1.72
CA HIS A 244 6.82 23.33 -0.99
C HIS A 244 6.72 23.02 0.50
N VAL A 245 6.83 21.76 0.90
CA VAL A 245 6.85 21.36 2.31
C VAL A 245 8.12 21.85 2.98
N ASP A 246 9.27 21.75 2.32
CA ASP A 246 10.56 22.20 2.84
C ASP A 246 10.65 23.73 2.96
N GLU A 247 10.15 24.46 1.96
CA GLU A 247 10.01 25.91 2.05
C GLU A 247 9.12 26.32 3.22
N PHE A 248 7.99 25.63 3.39
CA PHE A 248 7.06 25.94 4.48
C PHE A 248 7.62 25.58 5.86
N ASP A 249 8.40 24.50 5.98
CA ASP A 249 9.10 24.11 7.21
C ASP A 249 10.08 25.20 7.67
N LYS A 250 10.80 25.82 6.72
CA LYS A 250 11.64 27.00 7.00
C LYS A 250 10.81 28.15 7.55
N VAL A 251 9.66 28.47 6.92
CA VAL A 251 8.75 29.53 7.41
C VAL A 251 8.26 29.27 8.83
N VAL A 252 7.95 28.01 9.17
CA VAL A 252 7.54 27.63 10.54
C VAL A 252 8.69 27.80 11.52
N THR A 253 9.89 27.37 11.14
CA THR A 253 11.11 27.48 11.96
C THR A 253 11.48 28.94 12.22
N ASP A 254 11.49 29.78 11.19
CA ASP A 254 11.80 31.22 11.30
C ASP A 254 10.78 31.93 12.20
N TYR A 255 9.50 31.57 12.07
CA TYR A 255 8.45 32.12 12.92
C TYR A 255 8.66 31.72 14.38
N LYS A 256 9.02 30.47 14.66
CA LYS A 256 9.34 30.01 16.01
C LYS A 256 10.53 30.79 16.59
N MET A 257 11.62 30.90 15.84
CA MET A 257 12.82 31.64 16.27
C MET A 257 12.49 33.10 16.62
N THR A 258 11.60 33.72 15.84
CA THR A 258 11.11 35.08 16.13
C THR A 258 10.33 35.14 17.46
N LEU A 259 9.51 34.14 17.75
CA LEU A 259 8.77 34.05 19.01
C LEU A 259 9.69 33.81 20.20
N ASP A 260 10.66 32.90 20.08
CA ASP A 260 11.64 32.59 21.13
C ASP A 260 12.48 33.84 21.47
N LEU A 261 12.92 34.61 20.47
CA LEU A 261 13.62 35.87 20.70
C LEU A 261 12.72 36.92 21.41
N THR A 262 11.44 36.97 21.03
CA THR A 262 10.46 37.85 21.67
C THR A 262 10.23 37.44 23.13
N GLU A 263 10.25 36.14 23.43
CA GLU A 263 10.09 35.60 24.77
C GLU A 263 11.25 36.02 25.66
N HIS A 264 12.47 35.81 25.18
CA HIS A 264 13.67 36.21 25.90
C HIS A 264 13.70 37.72 26.17
N LEU A 265 13.32 38.54 25.18
CA LEU A 265 13.21 39.99 25.36
C LEU A 265 12.18 40.35 26.44
N GLN A 266 11.03 39.68 26.45
CA GLN A 266 9.99 39.95 27.44
C GLN A 266 10.44 39.56 28.86
N GLU A 267 11.16 38.45 29.01
CA GLU A 267 11.76 38.04 30.30
C GLU A 267 12.79 39.07 30.80
N MET A 268 13.67 39.57 29.93
CA MET A 268 14.61 40.64 30.29
C MET A 268 13.88 41.93 30.68
N ILE A 269 12.79 42.29 29.99
CA ILE A 269 11.99 43.47 30.31
C ILE A 269 11.35 43.33 31.70
N GLU A 270 10.80 42.17 32.03
CA GLU A 270 10.21 41.90 33.35
C GLU A 270 11.26 41.99 34.47
N GLU A 271 12.46 41.44 34.24
CA GLU A 271 13.57 41.58 35.18
C GLU A 271 14.00 43.05 35.35
N CYS A 272 14.15 43.79 34.25
CA CYS A 272 14.48 45.22 34.31
C CYS A 272 13.44 46.03 35.08
N HIS A 273 12.16 45.76 34.85
CA HIS A 273 11.07 46.42 35.58
C HIS A 273 11.10 46.08 37.08
N PHE A 274 11.37 44.83 37.43
CA PHE A 274 11.52 44.42 38.83
C PHE A 274 12.64 45.21 39.52
N TRP A 275 13.83 45.27 38.90
CA TRP A 275 14.96 46.04 39.44
C TRP A 275 14.65 47.54 39.53
N TYR A 276 13.96 48.09 38.54
CA TYR A 276 13.55 49.48 38.53
C TYR A 276 12.57 49.82 39.67
N GLU A 277 11.56 48.98 39.89
CA GLU A 277 10.58 49.16 40.97
C GLU A 277 11.23 49.01 42.36
N ASP A 278 12.09 48.00 42.55
CA ASP A 278 12.82 47.82 43.82
C ASP A 278 13.75 49.00 44.12
N ALA A 279 14.47 49.48 43.10
CA ALA A 279 15.32 50.65 43.23
C ALA A 279 14.53 51.92 43.54
N SER A 280 13.43 52.13 42.83
CA SER A 280 12.54 53.27 43.06
C SER A 280 11.95 53.24 44.48
N ALA A 281 11.45 52.09 44.94
CA ALA A 281 10.94 51.92 46.29
C ALA A 281 12.02 52.16 47.35
N THR A 282 13.26 51.71 47.10
CA THR A 282 14.40 51.96 47.97
C THR A 282 14.73 53.45 48.06
N VAL A 283 14.79 54.16 46.94
CA VAL A 283 15.02 55.62 46.91
C VAL A 283 13.94 56.37 47.68
N VAL A 284 12.66 56.04 47.47
CA VAL A 284 11.54 56.66 48.20
C VAL A 284 11.66 56.43 49.71
N ARG A 285 12.00 55.20 50.12
CA ARG A 285 12.17 54.83 51.53
C ARG A 285 13.33 55.58 52.19
N VAL A 286 14.47 55.66 51.51
CA VAL A 286 15.65 56.42 51.97
C VAL A 286 15.33 57.91 52.07
N GLY A 287 14.63 58.46 51.08
CA GLY A 287 14.17 59.85 51.10
C GLY A 287 13.31 60.17 52.32
N LYS A 288 12.33 59.32 52.62
CA LYS A 288 11.50 59.46 53.82
C LYS A 288 12.31 59.37 55.12
N TYR A 289 13.17 58.36 55.24
CA TYR A 289 14.01 58.19 56.44
C TYR A 289 14.97 59.36 56.65
N SER A 290 15.49 59.95 55.56
CA SER A 290 16.34 61.14 55.63
C SER A 290 15.63 62.33 56.27
N THR A 291 14.33 62.52 56.02
CA THR A 291 13.56 63.61 56.64
C THR A 291 13.30 63.42 58.13
N GLU A 292 13.43 62.18 58.62
CA GLU A 292 13.19 61.80 60.01
C GLU A 292 14.50 61.78 60.85
N CYS A 293 15.66 61.90 60.20
CA CYS A 293 16.98 61.91 60.85
C CYS A 293 17.22 63.20 61.65
N LYS A 294 17.38 63.08 62.97
CA LYS A 294 17.62 64.23 63.89
C LYS A 294 19.02 64.27 64.50
N THR A 295 19.83 63.23 64.30
CA THR A 295 21.17 63.11 64.91
C THR A 295 22.24 62.91 63.84
N LYS A 296 23.48 63.33 64.15
CA LYS A 296 24.62 63.20 63.23
C LYS A 296 24.96 61.74 62.93
N GLU A 297 24.79 60.88 63.93
CA GLU A 297 25.03 59.44 63.84
C GLU A 297 24.03 58.76 62.90
N ALA A 298 22.74 59.14 62.97
CA ALA A 298 21.70 58.60 62.08
C ALA A 298 21.96 58.99 60.61
N VAL A 299 22.36 60.24 60.36
CA VAL A 299 22.76 60.71 59.03
C VAL A 299 23.98 59.95 58.51
N GLN A 300 24.97 59.69 59.38
CA GLN A 300 26.19 58.97 59.00
C GLN A 300 25.91 57.50 58.65
N ILE A 301 25.03 56.83 59.41
CA ILE A 301 24.57 55.46 59.11
C ILE A 301 23.80 55.42 57.79
N LEU A 302 22.88 56.36 57.56
CA LEU A 302 22.11 56.45 56.31
C LEU A 302 23.03 56.64 55.10
N HIS A 303 24.00 57.54 55.21
CA HIS A 303 24.99 57.79 54.18
C HIS A 303 25.83 56.54 53.86
N GLN A 304 26.21 55.75 54.87
CA GLN A 304 26.93 54.49 54.65
C GLN A 304 26.07 53.44 53.93
N GLN A 305 24.79 53.30 54.30
CA GLN A 305 23.86 52.35 53.65
C GLN A 305 23.58 52.76 52.19
N PHE A 306 23.39 54.05 51.93
CA PHE A 306 23.17 54.55 50.58
C PHE A 306 24.41 54.37 49.68
N ASN A 307 25.62 54.64 50.21
CA ASN A 307 26.84 54.36 49.47
C ASN A 307 27.04 52.86 49.21
N LYS A 308 26.66 51.99 50.15
CA LYS A 308 26.69 50.54 49.93
C LYS A 308 25.72 50.10 48.81
N TYR A 309 24.57 50.76 48.70
CA TYR A 309 23.56 50.51 47.67
C TYR A 309 23.98 51.03 46.28
N ILE A 310 24.57 52.23 46.20
CA ILE A 310 25.05 52.83 44.92
C ILE A 310 26.28 52.13 44.39
N ARG A 311 27.13 51.58 45.28
CA ARG A 311 28.34 50.90 44.85
C ARG A 311 27.93 49.71 43.98
N PRO A 312 28.33 49.68 42.70
CA PRO A 312 27.86 48.65 41.79
C PRO A 312 28.33 47.31 42.33
N SER A 313 27.38 46.48 42.75
CA SER A 313 27.63 45.08 43.07
C SER A 313 27.61 44.33 41.75
N VAL A 314 28.61 44.59 40.89
CA VAL A 314 28.84 43.74 39.72
C VAL A 314 29.39 42.43 40.27
N PRO A 315 28.69 41.29 40.12
CA PRO A 315 29.31 40.00 40.40
C PRO A 315 30.48 39.82 39.43
N GLN A 316 31.65 39.46 39.94
CA GLN A 316 32.74 38.95 39.11
C GLN A 316 32.35 37.59 38.53
#